data_AF-A0A3D5YRH7-F1
#
_entry.id   AF-A0A3D5YRH7-F1
#
_cell.length_a   1.000
_cell.length_b   1.000
_cell.length_c   1.000
_cell.angle_alpha   90.00
_cell.angle_beta   90.00
_cell.angle_gamma   90.00
#
_symmetry.space_group_name_H-M   'P 1'
#
loop_
_entity.id
_entity.type
_entity.pdbx_description
1 polymer ?
#
loop_
_entity_poly.entity_id
_entity_poly.type
_entity_poly.pdbx_seq_one_letter_code
_entity_poly.pdbx_strand_id
1 'polypeptide(L)'
;MTVTNQKSKPKSHSKQATILIALVILFGLGYAIKTAYSAFLTRSKVAEAFLLVHPIQNTLNEFAVKNAGYPLSVELENTSFGLPQPFEIQGTYISSVVAHKEVENSQVTIFAYINTQIIPDLEDGKDILLTNPYIKFLGTFDGKSTQWECSSNLAKRYLPNNCSGS
;
A
#
# COMPACT_ATOMS: atom_id res chain seq x y z
N MET A 1 24.67 47.67 -63.66
CA MET A 1 24.97 46.56 -62.73
C MET A 1 24.27 46.88 -61.42
N THR A 2 23.12 46.28 -61.16
CA THR A 2 22.26 46.59 -60.01
C THR A 2 22.25 45.38 -59.08
N VAL A 3 22.83 45.54 -57.89
CA VAL A 3 22.92 44.50 -56.86
C VAL A 3 21.58 44.42 -56.13
N THR A 4 20.86 43.30 -56.28
CA THR A 4 19.66 43.00 -55.51
C THR A 4 20.04 42.49 -54.12
N ASN A 5 19.68 43.28 -53.11
CA ASN A 5 19.89 42.98 -51.69
C ASN A 5 18.79 42.01 -51.20
N GLN A 6 19.12 40.73 -51.03
CA GLN A 6 18.22 39.76 -50.39
C GLN A 6 18.21 39.98 -48.87
N LYS A 7 17.18 40.67 -48.39
CA LYS A 7 16.89 40.84 -46.96
C LYS A 7 16.37 39.52 -46.39
N SER A 8 17.26 38.74 -45.77
CA SER A 8 16.88 37.52 -45.03
C SER A 8 15.97 37.89 -43.83
N LYS A 9 14.81 37.23 -43.75
CA LYS A 9 13.80 37.44 -42.71
C LYS A 9 14.17 36.57 -41.49
N PRO A 10 14.29 37.13 -40.26
CA PRO A 10 14.81 36.36 -39.13
C PRO A 10 13.77 35.35 -38.57
N LYS A 11 14.31 34.19 -38.16
CA LYS A 11 13.66 33.02 -37.54
C LYS A 11 12.62 33.38 -36.46
N SER A 12 11.34 33.31 -36.80
CA SER A 12 10.21 33.32 -35.84
C SER A 12 10.02 31.97 -35.14
N HIS A 13 10.40 30.86 -35.79
CA HIS A 13 10.19 29.49 -35.28
C HIS A 13 11.01 29.14 -34.02
N SER A 14 12.12 29.83 -33.74
CA SER A 14 13.01 29.47 -32.63
C SER A 14 12.39 29.76 -31.26
N LYS A 15 11.61 30.85 -31.13
CA LYS A 15 10.99 31.23 -29.84
C LYS A 15 9.78 30.38 -29.49
N GLN A 16 9.01 29.97 -30.50
CA GLN A 16 7.87 29.05 -30.32
C GLN A 16 8.33 27.67 -29.85
N ALA A 17 9.43 27.15 -30.39
CA ALA A 17 10.00 25.88 -29.96
C ALA A 17 10.45 25.91 -28.49
N THR A 18 11.08 26.99 -28.03
CA THR A 18 11.52 27.13 -26.63
C THR A 18 10.35 27.16 -25.64
N ILE A 19 9.26 27.85 -25.98
CA ILE A 19 8.05 27.91 -25.13
C ILE A 19 7.39 26.52 -25.04
N LEU A 20 7.27 25.80 -26.16
CA LEU A 20 6.70 24.45 -26.18
C LEU A 20 7.52 23.47 -25.32
N ILE A 21 8.85 23.51 -25.42
CA ILE A 21 9.74 22.67 -24.59
C ILE A 21 9.57 22.99 -23.11
N ALA A 22 9.52 24.27 -22.74
CA ALA A 22 9.31 24.69 -21.36
C ALA A 22 7.96 24.20 -20.79
N LEU A 23 6.89 24.24 -21.59
CA LEU A 23 5.58 23.72 -21.19
C LEU A 23 5.61 22.21 -20.95
N VAL A 24 6.21 21.43 -21.86
CA VAL A 24 6.32 19.97 -21.71
C VAL A 24 7.06 19.60 -20.42
N ILE A 25 8.14 20.31 -20.10
CA ILE A 25 8.91 20.09 -18.87
C ILE A 25 8.06 20.40 -17.64
N LEU A 26 7.34 21.53 -17.63
CA LEU A 26 6.48 21.92 -16.50
C LEU A 26 5.34 20.92 -16.27
N PHE A 27 4.68 20.47 -17.34
CA PHE A 27 3.63 19.46 -17.24
C PHE A 27 4.18 18.11 -16.75
N GLY A 28 5.35 17.70 -17.24
CA GLY A 28 6.01 16.46 -16.79
C GLY A 28 6.35 16.50 -15.30
N LEU A 29 6.96 17.59 -14.83
CA LEU A 29 7.27 17.79 -13.40
C LEU A 29 5.99 17.86 -12.55
N GLY A 30 4.97 18.59 -13.01
CA GLY A 30 3.69 18.69 -12.32
C GLY A 30 3.01 17.32 -12.16
N TYR A 31 3.04 16.50 -13.20
CA TYR A 31 2.52 15.13 -13.14
C TYR A 31 3.30 14.25 -12.15
N ALA A 32 4.64 14.30 -12.19
CA ALA A 32 5.48 13.54 -11.27
C ALA A 32 5.21 13.92 -9.79
N ILE A 33 5.10 15.21 -9.49
CA ILE A 33 4.78 15.70 -8.13
C ILE A 33 3.39 15.22 -7.71
N LYS A 34 2.39 15.32 -8.58
CA LYS A 34 1.03 14.85 -8.29
C LYS A 34 1.02 13.36 -7.92
N THR A 35 1.73 12.53 -8.67
CA THR A 35 1.82 11.08 -8.41
C THR A 35 2.55 10.77 -7.11
N ALA A 36 3.65 11.47 -6.82
CA ALA A 36 4.37 11.31 -5.56
C ALA A 36 3.50 11.72 -4.36
N TYR A 37 2.76 12.83 -4.49
CA TYR A 37 1.86 13.32 -3.45
C TYR A 37 0.68 12.40 -3.21
N SER A 38 0.05 11.87 -4.27
CA SER A 38 -1.04 10.90 -4.11
C SER A 38 -0.56 9.62 -3.44
N ALA A 39 0.62 9.11 -3.81
CA ALA A 39 1.22 7.95 -3.15
C ALA A 39 1.50 8.21 -1.66
N PHE A 40 2.00 9.39 -1.31
CA PHE A 40 2.22 9.78 0.09
C PHE A 40 0.92 9.83 0.91
N LEU A 41 -0.14 10.44 0.35
CA LEU A 41 -1.44 10.46 1.00
C LEU A 41 -2.01 9.05 1.17
N THR A 42 -1.95 8.23 0.12
CA THR A 42 -2.39 6.83 0.19
C THR A 42 -1.62 6.06 1.24
N ARG A 43 -0.30 6.19 1.31
CA ARG A 43 0.53 5.57 2.36
C ARG A 43 0.11 5.99 3.76
N SER A 44 -0.28 7.25 3.94
CA SER A 44 -0.79 7.76 5.22
C SER A 44 -2.15 7.16 5.59
N LYS A 45 -3.04 6.95 4.61
CA LYS A 45 -4.33 6.30 4.81
C LYS A 45 -4.18 4.80 5.12
N VAL A 46 -3.34 4.12 4.35
CA VAL A 46 -3.00 2.70 4.51
C VAL A 46 -2.31 2.44 5.87
N ALA A 47 -1.66 3.45 6.45
CA ALA A 47 -1.09 3.36 7.80
C ALA A 47 -2.14 3.05 8.89
N GLU A 48 -3.42 3.35 8.67
CA GLU A 48 -4.51 3.00 9.61
C GLU A 48 -4.59 1.49 9.85
N ALA A 49 -4.28 0.66 8.84
CA ALA A 49 -4.24 -0.80 9.00
C ALA A 49 -3.30 -1.22 10.14
N PHE A 50 -2.14 -0.58 10.26
CA PHE A 50 -1.17 -0.90 11.30
C PHE A 50 -1.70 -0.54 12.69
N LEU A 51 -2.48 0.54 12.80
CA LEU A 51 -3.12 0.94 14.06
C LEU A 51 -4.20 -0.05 14.49
N LEU A 52 -4.99 -0.56 13.54
CA LEU A 52 -6.04 -1.54 13.81
C LEU A 52 -5.47 -2.94 14.11
N VAL A 53 -4.37 -3.31 13.45
CA VAL A 53 -3.76 -4.63 13.60
C VAL A 53 -2.90 -4.74 14.86
N HIS A 54 -2.28 -3.66 15.33
CA HIS A 54 -1.37 -3.72 16.47
C HIS A 54 -1.98 -4.32 17.76
N PRO A 55 -3.19 -3.94 18.20
CA PRO A 55 -3.84 -4.58 19.34
C PRO A 55 -4.08 -6.08 19.13
N ILE A 56 -4.43 -6.49 17.89
CA ILE A 56 -4.65 -7.89 17.53
C ILE A 56 -3.34 -8.68 17.64
N GLN A 57 -2.23 -8.12 17.16
CA GLN A 57 -0.91 -8.73 17.29
C GLN A 57 -0.55 -8.94 18.76
N ASN A 58 -0.83 -7.97 19.64
CA ASN A 58 -0.57 -8.12 21.07
C ASN A 58 -1.39 -9.25 21.69
N THR A 59 -2.70 -9.31 21.42
CA THR A 59 -3.57 -10.41 21.88
C THR A 59 -3.07 -11.78 21.40
N LEU A 60 -2.66 -11.88 20.13
CA LEU A 60 -2.12 -13.10 19.55
C LEU A 60 -0.76 -13.48 20.18
N ASN A 61 0.11 -12.51 20.43
CA ASN A 61 1.40 -12.73 21.09
C ASN A 61 1.19 -13.25 22.52
N GLU A 62 0.31 -12.61 23.30
CA GLU A 62 -0.04 -13.05 24.66
C GLU A 62 -0.62 -14.46 24.66
N PHE A 63 -1.51 -14.76 23.71
CA PHE A 63 -2.05 -16.10 23.53
C PHE A 63 -0.94 -17.12 23.26
N ALA A 64 -0.05 -16.84 22.29
CA ALA A 64 1.01 -17.76 21.90
C ALA A 64 1.99 -18.01 23.06
N VAL A 65 2.39 -16.97 23.79
CA VAL A 65 3.27 -17.09 24.96
C VAL A 65 2.61 -17.91 26.06
N LYS A 66 1.33 -17.66 26.35
CA LYS A 66 0.58 -18.38 27.40
C LYS A 66 0.39 -19.87 27.07
N ASN A 67 0.20 -20.21 25.80
CA ASN A 67 -0.14 -21.56 25.37
C ASN A 67 1.03 -22.30 24.68
N ALA A 68 2.24 -21.72 24.70
CA ALA A 68 3.41 -22.22 23.99
C ALA A 68 3.18 -22.43 22.46
N GLY A 69 2.32 -21.61 21.86
CA GLY A 69 2.03 -21.62 20.43
C GLY A 69 0.60 -21.22 20.06
N TYR A 70 0.36 -21.14 18.76
CA TYR A 70 -0.98 -20.94 18.19
C TYR A 70 -1.72 -22.28 18.03
N PRO A 71 -3.06 -22.33 18.12
CA PRO A 71 -3.82 -23.59 18.04
C PRO A 71 -3.60 -24.29 16.69
N LEU A 72 -3.36 -25.60 16.66
CA LEU A 72 -2.98 -26.34 15.43
C LEU A 72 -4.15 -26.91 14.62
N SER A 73 -5.34 -27.01 15.23
CA SER A 73 -6.42 -27.89 14.75
C SER A 73 -7.70 -27.18 14.31
N VAL A 74 -7.69 -25.87 14.08
CA VAL A 74 -8.89 -25.10 13.72
C VAL A 74 -8.53 -24.02 12.69
N GLU A 75 -9.36 -23.84 11.65
CA GLU A 75 -9.41 -22.57 10.91
C GLU A 75 -9.77 -21.48 11.92
N LEU A 76 -8.75 -20.74 12.35
CA LEU A 76 -8.95 -19.74 13.40
C LEU A 76 -9.63 -18.52 12.83
N GLU A 77 -10.89 -18.32 13.23
CA GLU A 77 -11.61 -17.05 13.08
C GLU A 77 -11.33 -16.13 14.29
N ASN A 78 -11.43 -14.82 14.10
CA ASN A 78 -11.14 -13.79 15.12
C ASN A 78 -11.67 -14.12 16.53
N THR A 79 -12.90 -14.63 16.63
CA THR A 79 -13.58 -14.97 17.90
C THR A 79 -12.84 -16.02 18.73
N SER A 80 -12.05 -16.89 18.09
CA SER A 80 -11.25 -17.93 18.76
C SER A 80 -10.12 -17.36 19.63
N PHE A 81 -9.73 -16.11 19.40
CA PHE A 81 -8.73 -15.38 20.18
C PHE A 81 -9.34 -14.31 21.10
N GLY A 82 -10.67 -14.29 21.25
CA GLY A 82 -11.36 -13.19 21.93
C GLY A 82 -11.31 -11.87 21.17
N LEU A 83 -11.06 -11.92 19.86
CA LEU A 83 -11.10 -10.73 19.00
C LEU A 83 -12.54 -10.52 18.49
N PRO A 84 -12.93 -9.26 18.21
CA PRO A 84 -14.19 -8.94 17.55
C PRO A 84 -14.31 -9.63 16.18
N GLN A 85 -15.52 -9.86 15.69
CA GLN A 85 -15.71 -10.44 14.36
C GLN A 85 -15.03 -9.56 13.29
N PRO A 86 -14.57 -10.13 12.15
CA PRO A 86 -13.72 -9.39 11.21
C PRO A 86 -14.28 -8.06 10.67
N PHE A 87 -15.61 -7.97 10.56
CA PHE A 87 -16.32 -6.76 10.14
C PHE A 87 -16.57 -5.75 11.27
N GLU A 88 -16.35 -6.14 12.53
CA GLU A 88 -16.38 -5.22 13.67
C GLU A 88 -15.06 -4.47 13.82
N ILE A 89 -13.99 -4.93 13.15
CA ILE A 89 -12.68 -4.27 13.10
C ILE A 89 -12.57 -3.51 11.78
N GLN A 90 -13.23 -2.35 11.74
CA GLN A 90 -13.24 -1.44 10.60
C GLN A 90 -12.69 -0.06 10.99
N GLY A 91 -12.14 0.63 9.99
CA GLY A 91 -11.66 2.00 10.10
C GLY A 91 -12.23 2.88 9.00
N THR A 92 -11.69 4.09 8.85
CA THR A 92 -12.09 4.98 7.75
C THR A 92 -11.62 4.43 6.40
N TYR A 93 -10.42 3.87 6.36
CA TYR A 93 -9.76 3.40 5.14
C TYR A 93 -9.66 1.87 5.07
N ILE A 94 -9.97 1.18 6.16
CA ILE A 94 -9.89 -0.28 6.28
C ILE A 94 -11.31 -0.83 6.43
N SER A 95 -11.68 -1.71 5.52
CA SER A 95 -13.02 -2.31 5.46
C SER A 95 -13.21 -3.45 6.46
N SER A 96 -12.16 -4.23 6.73
CA SER A 96 -12.21 -5.34 7.67
C SER A 96 -10.80 -5.80 8.05
N VAL A 97 -10.69 -6.47 9.19
CA VAL A 97 -9.46 -7.16 9.61
C VAL A 97 -9.77 -8.61 9.97
N VAL A 98 -9.19 -9.54 9.21
CA VAL A 98 -9.39 -10.98 9.35
C VAL A 98 -8.09 -11.61 9.84
N ALA A 99 -8.11 -12.27 10.98
CA ALA A 99 -7.07 -13.22 11.35
C ALA A 99 -7.42 -14.59 10.78
N HIS A 100 -6.43 -15.26 10.19
CA HIS A 100 -6.52 -16.60 9.66
C HIS A 100 -5.28 -17.39 10.10
N LYS A 101 -5.44 -18.69 10.32
CA LYS A 101 -4.31 -19.60 10.50
C LYS A 101 -4.56 -20.84 9.66
N GLU A 102 -3.55 -21.21 8.89
CA GLU A 102 -3.53 -22.48 8.17
C GLU A 102 -3.30 -23.64 9.14
N VAL A 103 -3.96 -24.76 8.86
CA VAL A 103 -3.83 -26.00 9.63
C VAL A 103 -2.36 -26.47 9.55
N GLU A 104 -1.83 -26.98 10.66
CA GLU A 104 -0.46 -27.56 10.79
C GLU A 104 0.73 -26.60 10.90
N ASN A 105 0.57 -25.29 10.67
CA ASN A 105 1.70 -24.35 10.76
C ASN A 105 1.78 -23.64 12.13
N SER A 106 2.97 -23.26 12.58
CA SER A 106 3.18 -22.40 13.77
C SER A 106 2.93 -20.91 13.49
N GLN A 107 2.22 -20.61 12.41
CA GLN A 107 2.04 -19.28 11.87
C GLN A 107 0.59 -18.81 12.01
N VAL A 108 0.41 -17.51 12.15
CA VAL A 108 -0.89 -16.83 12.07
C VAL A 108 -0.76 -15.70 11.06
N THR A 109 -1.80 -15.49 10.26
CA THR A 109 -1.86 -14.42 9.27
C THR A 109 -2.97 -13.45 9.63
N ILE A 110 -2.72 -12.15 9.52
CA ILE A 110 -3.75 -11.12 9.63
C ILE A 110 -3.83 -10.38 8.30
N PHE A 111 -5.03 -10.28 7.73
CA PHE A 111 -5.33 -9.47 6.56
C PHE A 111 -6.12 -8.23 6.98
N ALA A 112 -5.60 -7.05 6.68
CA ALA A 112 -6.33 -5.80 6.75
C ALA A 112 -6.74 -5.39 5.33
N TYR A 113 -8.04 -5.51 5.02
CA TYR A 113 -8.57 -5.21 3.69
C TYR A 113 -8.91 -3.73 3.54
N ILE A 114 -8.41 -3.10 2.49
CA ILE A 114 -8.57 -1.66 2.26
C ILE A 114 -9.93 -1.36 1.63
N ASN A 115 -10.58 -0.31 2.12
CA ASN A 115 -11.85 0.16 1.59
C ASN A 115 -11.63 0.92 0.26
N THR A 116 -11.83 0.23 -0.85
CA THR A 116 -11.66 0.77 -2.21
C THR A 116 -12.70 1.82 -2.60
N GLN A 117 -13.82 1.93 -1.86
CA GLN A 117 -14.79 3.01 -2.09
C GLN A 117 -14.24 4.37 -1.62
N ILE A 118 -13.33 4.36 -0.65
CA ILE A 118 -12.72 5.58 -0.07
C ILE A 118 -11.31 5.82 -0.64
N ILE A 119 -10.60 4.75 -1.00
CA ILE A 119 -9.32 4.81 -1.71
C ILE A 119 -9.46 4.07 -3.04
N PRO A 120 -9.96 4.74 -4.09
CA PRO A 120 -10.10 4.12 -5.40
C PRO A 120 -8.73 3.95 -6.07
N ASP A 121 -8.72 3.19 -7.16
CA ASP A 121 -7.61 3.09 -8.11
C ASP A 121 -6.27 2.63 -7.51
N LEU A 122 -6.33 1.77 -6.49
CA LEU A 122 -5.16 1.08 -5.96
C LEU A 122 -4.66 0.03 -6.95
N GLU A 123 -3.34 -0.08 -7.09
CA GLU A 123 -2.71 -1.00 -8.03
C GLU A 123 -1.50 -1.73 -7.43
N ASP A 124 -0.99 -2.69 -8.19
CA ASP A 124 0.06 -3.66 -7.78
C ASP A 124 1.50 -3.24 -8.14
N GLY A 125 1.70 -2.08 -8.76
CA GLY A 125 3.00 -1.59 -9.21
C GLY A 125 3.22 -1.78 -10.72
N LYS A 126 2.32 -2.51 -11.38
CA LYS A 126 2.33 -2.81 -12.82
C LYS A 126 1.12 -2.21 -13.53
N ASP A 127 0.52 -1.18 -12.92
CA ASP A 127 -0.69 -0.51 -13.39
C ASP A 127 -1.93 -1.44 -13.45
N ILE A 128 -1.92 -2.55 -12.71
CA ILE A 128 -3.07 -3.44 -12.58
C ILE A 128 -3.90 -3.02 -11.37
N LEU A 129 -5.14 -2.61 -11.61
CA LEU A 129 -6.08 -2.23 -10.54
C LEU A 129 -6.45 -3.44 -9.68
N LEU A 130 -6.41 -3.24 -8.37
CA LEU A 130 -6.71 -4.25 -7.37
C LEU A 130 -8.17 -4.14 -6.95
N THR A 131 -8.92 -5.23 -7.10
CA THR A 131 -10.30 -5.35 -6.61
C THR A 131 -10.36 -5.61 -5.11
N ASN A 132 -9.36 -6.31 -4.56
CA ASN A 132 -9.26 -6.63 -3.15
C ASN A 132 -7.86 -6.32 -2.59
N PRO A 133 -7.49 -5.03 -2.43
CA PRO A 133 -6.21 -4.64 -1.85
C PRO A 133 -6.16 -4.92 -0.35
N TYR A 134 -5.04 -5.45 0.14
CA TYR A 134 -4.87 -5.80 1.55
C TYR A 134 -3.44 -5.53 2.04
N ILE A 135 -3.28 -5.42 3.36
CA ILE A 135 -1.99 -5.61 4.04
C ILE A 135 -2.05 -6.92 4.81
N LYS A 136 -1.05 -7.77 4.59
CA LYS A 136 -0.86 -9.07 5.24
C LYS A 136 0.23 -8.96 6.30
N PHE A 137 -0.08 -9.43 7.50
CA PHE A 137 0.87 -9.59 8.59
C PHE A 137 1.02 -11.07 8.92
N LEU A 138 2.19 -11.64 8.69
CA LEU A 138 2.51 -13.02 9.00
C LEU A 138 3.26 -13.08 10.33
N GLY A 139 2.63 -13.67 11.35
CA GLY A 139 3.22 -13.90 12.66
C GLY A 139 3.76 -15.32 12.75
N THR A 140 5.05 -15.48 13.04
CA THR A 140 5.69 -16.78 13.30
C THR A 140 6.16 -16.83 14.74
N PHE A 141 5.65 -17.79 15.52
CA PHE A 141 6.04 -17.97 16.92
C PHE A 141 7.28 -18.88 17.03
N ASP A 142 8.32 -18.40 17.69
CA ASP A 142 9.61 -19.10 17.85
C ASP A 142 9.74 -19.87 19.19
N GLY A 143 8.67 -19.93 19.98
CA GLY A 143 8.67 -20.50 21.33
C GLY A 143 8.81 -19.46 22.45
N LYS A 144 9.21 -18.22 22.13
CA LYS A 144 9.34 -17.11 23.10
C LYS A 144 8.56 -15.87 22.68
N SER A 145 8.59 -15.56 21.39
CA SER A 145 7.99 -14.35 20.82
C SER A 145 7.47 -14.64 19.41
N THR A 146 6.59 -13.77 18.94
CA THR A 146 6.13 -13.81 17.55
C THR A 146 6.87 -12.77 16.74
N GLN A 147 7.52 -13.21 15.67
CA GLN A 147 8.09 -12.34 14.65
C GLN A 147 7.03 -12.03 13.60
N TRP A 148 6.85 -10.75 13.29
CA TRP A 148 5.82 -10.27 12.37
C TRP A 148 6.44 -9.75 11.08
N GLU A 149 6.05 -10.34 9.96
CA GLU A 149 6.43 -9.90 8.62
C GLU A 149 5.25 -9.22 7.93
N CYS A 150 5.51 -8.09 7.28
CA CYS A 150 4.48 -7.35 6.56
C CYS A 150 4.67 -7.51 5.05
N SER A 151 3.61 -7.91 4.37
CA SER A 151 3.53 -7.98 2.90
C SER A 151 2.18 -7.46 2.40
N SER A 152 2.06 -7.15 1.13
CA SER A 152 0.82 -6.64 0.53
C SER A 152 0.83 -6.89 -0.98
N ASN A 153 -0.36 -6.98 -1.57
CA ASN A 153 -0.52 -6.97 -3.03
C ASN A 153 -0.48 -5.55 -3.63
N LEU A 154 -0.37 -4.51 -2.82
CA LEU A 154 -0.20 -3.12 -3.26
C LEU A 154 1.19 -2.87 -3.81
N ALA A 155 1.30 -1.89 -4.71
CA ALA A 155 2.59 -1.34 -5.07
C ALA A 155 3.37 -0.82 -3.86
N LYS A 156 4.68 -1.07 -3.87
CA LYS A 156 5.59 -0.63 -2.80
C LYS A 156 5.50 0.87 -2.47
N ARG A 157 5.15 1.73 -3.43
CA ARG A 157 5.01 3.19 -3.23
C ARG A 157 3.90 3.57 -2.24
N TYR A 158 2.89 2.73 -2.08
CA TYR A 158 1.79 2.95 -1.12
C TYR A 158 2.10 2.40 0.27
N LEU A 159 3.24 1.73 0.46
CA LEU A 159 3.54 0.98 1.66
C LEU A 159 4.70 1.60 2.45
N PRO A 160 4.73 1.36 3.78
CA PRO A 160 5.91 1.57 4.60
C PRO A 160 7.15 0.82 4.11
N ASN A 161 8.33 1.30 4.50
CA ASN A 161 9.59 0.70 4.08
C ASN A 161 9.75 -0.74 4.61
N ASN A 162 9.22 -1.02 5.80
CA ASN A 162 9.21 -2.32 6.48
C ASN A 162 8.12 -3.29 6.01
N CYS A 163 7.31 -2.93 5.00
CA CYS A 163 6.30 -3.81 4.42
C CYS A 163 6.59 -4.09 2.95
N SER A 164 6.72 -5.35 2.54
CA SER A 164 6.91 -5.68 1.12
C SER A 164 5.62 -5.44 0.33
N GLY A 165 5.77 -4.96 -0.90
CA GLY A 165 4.68 -4.81 -1.86
C GLY A 165 4.95 -5.65 -3.10
N SER A 166 4.00 -5.65 -4.03
CA SER A 166 4.17 -6.26 -5.36
C SER A 166 5.07 -5.43 -6.28
#